data_AF-A0A970PVS0-F1
#
_entry.id   AF-A0A970PVS0-F1
#
_cell.length_a   1.000
_cell.length_b   1.000
_cell.length_c   1.000
_cell.angle_alpha   90.00
_cell.angle_beta   90.00
_cell.angle_gamma   90.00
#
_symmetry.space_group_name_H-M   'P 1'
#
loop_
_entity.id
_entity.type
_entity.pdbx_description
1 polymer ?
#
loop_
_entity_poly.entity_id
_entity_poly.type
_entity_poly.pdbx_seq_one_letter_code
_entity_poly.pdbx_strand_id
1 'polypeptide(L)'
;MTKYIDHEEKEIIESLYADEWLTDFDESIKKAYVESAQLNRYSAKQINIEVSEQDYQKILAKARESGVPYQAIVSMLIQKYNEGKIAFI
;
A
#
# COMPACT_ATOMS: atom_id res chain seq x y z
N MET A 1 -28.54 3.83 8.88
CA MET A 1 -27.91 4.66 9.92
C MET A 1 -26.69 3.90 10.39
N THR A 2 -25.50 4.32 9.96
CA THR A 2 -24.24 3.63 10.25
C THR A 2 -23.98 3.73 11.74
N LYS A 3 -23.95 2.60 12.44
CA LYS A 3 -23.69 2.52 13.87
C LYS A 3 -22.17 2.55 14.05
N TYR A 4 -21.65 3.58 14.70
CA TYR A 4 -20.23 3.71 15.03
C TYR A 4 -19.74 2.47 15.80
N ILE A 5 -18.58 1.92 15.40
CA ILE A 5 -18.01 0.69 15.96
C ILE A 5 -17.37 0.97 17.32
N ASP A 6 -16.80 2.17 17.51
CA ASP A 6 -16.26 2.66 18.77
C ASP A 6 -16.26 4.20 18.84
N HIS A 7 -15.75 4.75 19.95
CA HIS A 7 -15.67 6.20 20.19
C HIS A 7 -14.65 6.88 19.27
N GLU A 8 -13.58 6.17 18.90
CA GLU A 8 -12.52 6.68 18.04
C GLU A 8 -13.04 6.88 16.61
N GLU A 9 -13.77 5.90 16.06
CA GLU A 9 -14.39 5.99 14.75
C GLU A 9 -15.44 7.10 14.69
N LYS A 10 -16.18 7.32 15.78
CA LYS A 10 -17.15 8.42 15.87
C LYS A 10 -16.46 9.79 15.80
N GLU A 11 -15.39 9.99 16.57
CA GLU A 11 -14.63 11.25 16.58
C GLU A 11 -13.97 11.53 15.22
N ILE A 12 -13.44 10.50 14.55
CA ILE A 12 -12.86 10.64 13.21
C ILE A 12 -13.92 11.05 12.19
N ILE A 13 -15.11 10.44 12.22
CA ILE A 13 -16.18 10.77 11.29
C ILE A 13 -16.73 12.17 11.56
N GLU A 14 -16.95 12.54 12.82
CA GLU A 14 -17.43 13.88 13.18
C GLU A 14 -16.41 14.97 12.83
N SER A 15 -15.11 14.72 13.03
CA SER A 15 -14.05 15.66 12.62
C SER A 15 -13.89 15.79 11.10
N LEU A 16 -14.21 14.76 10.31
CA LEU A 16 -14.28 14.88 8.84
C LEU A 16 -15.39 15.82 8.36
N TYR A 17 -16.52 15.87 9.06
CA TYR A 17 -17.66 16.73 8.70
C TYR A 17 -17.56 18.15 9.29
N ALA A 18 -16.68 18.36 10.28
CA ALA A 18 -16.51 19.64 10.97
C ALA A 18 -15.67 20.68 10.19
N ASP A 19 -15.11 20.34 9.03
CA ASP A 19 -14.26 21.22 8.20
C ASP A 19 -13.06 21.86 8.96
N GLU A 20 -12.68 21.28 10.12
CA GLU A 20 -11.61 21.77 11.00
C GLU A 20 -10.19 21.37 10.55
N TRP A 21 -10.06 20.65 9.43
CA TRP A 21 -8.77 20.23 8.89
C TRP A 21 -8.05 21.39 8.20
N LEU A 22 -7.48 22.30 8.98
CA LEU A 22 -6.51 23.26 8.49
C LEU A 22 -5.23 22.51 8.11
N THR A 23 -4.94 22.46 6.81
CA THR A 23 -3.71 21.87 6.27
C THR A 23 -2.52 22.79 6.54
N ASP A 24 -2.05 22.77 7.78
CA ASP A 24 -0.87 23.50 8.25
C ASP A 24 0.42 22.76 7.86
N PHE A 25 0.46 22.25 6.61
CA PHE A 25 1.69 21.70 6.08
C PHE A 25 2.63 22.86 5.75
N ASP A 26 3.77 22.88 6.44
CA ASP A 26 4.93 23.66 6.05
C ASP A 26 5.23 23.43 4.56
N GLU A 27 5.60 24.49 3.84
CA GLU A 27 5.75 24.47 2.38
C GLU A 27 6.80 23.43 1.92
N SER A 28 7.74 23.11 2.83
CA SER A 28 8.74 22.05 2.71
C SER A 28 8.12 20.65 2.64
N ILE A 29 7.11 20.37 3.46
CA ILE A 29 6.42 19.08 3.53
C ILE A 29 5.54 18.90 2.28
N LYS A 30 4.83 19.96 1.86
CA LYS A 30 4.07 19.93 0.59
C LYS A 30 4.98 19.61 -0.59
N LYS A 31 6.17 20.20 -0.67
CA LYS A 31 7.15 19.87 -1.72
C LYS A 31 7.61 18.41 -1.66
N ALA A 32 7.92 17.88 -0.47
CA ALA A 32 8.30 16.48 -0.32
C ALA A 32 7.17 15.52 -0.75
N TYR A 33 5.91 15.84 -0.45
CA TYR A 33 4.75 15.07 -0.93
C TYR A 33 4.56 15.18 -2.44
N VAL A 34 4.74 16.37 -3.02
CA VAL A 34 4.65 16.57 -4.47
C VAL A 34 5.79 15.85 -5.21
N GLU A 35 7.02 15.93 -4.70
CA GLU A 35 8.18 15.23 -5.27
C GLU A 35 8.01 13.71 -5.17
N SER A 36 7.61 13.18 -4.02
CA SER A 36 7.30 11.75 -3.88
C SER A 36 6.14 11.31 -4.77
N ALA A 37 5.10 12.12 -4.94
CA ALA A 37 4.02 11.84 -5.87
C ALA A 37 4.48 11.89 -7.34
N GLN A 38 5.40 12.79 -7.69
CA GLN A 38 6.01 12.88 -9.03
C GLN A 38 6.94 11.69 -9.32
N LEU A 39 7.69 11.22 -8.32
CA LEU A 39 8.52 10.00 -8.40
C LEU A 39 7.67 8.72 -8.51
N ASN A 40 6.43 8.74 -8.00
CA ASN A 40 5.46 7.65 -8.20
C ASN A 40 4.67 7.79 -9.52
N ARG A 41 4.86 8.89 -10.26
CA ARG A 41 4.23 9.14 -11.57
C ARG A 41 4.98 8.47 -12.73
N TYR A 42 5.88 7.53 -12.43
CA TYR A 42 6.45 6.65 -13.44
C TYR A 42 5.34 5.69 -13.89
N SER A 43 5.02 5.74 -15.18
CA SER A 43 4.08 4.85 -15.86
C SER A 43 4.14 3.43 -15.29
N ALA A 44 3.05 2.96 -14.67
CA ALA A 44 2.96 1.60 -14.18
C ALA A 44 3.16 0.64 -15.37
N LYS A 45 4.29 -0.08 -15.40
CA LYS A 45 4.53 -1.12 -16.40
C LYS A 45 3.95 -2.43 -15.88
N GLN A 46 3.07 -3.06 -16.67
CA GLN A 46 2.53 -4.37 -16.36
C GLN A 46 3.54 -5.45 -16.76
N ILE A 47 3.79 -6.40 -15.85
CA ILE A 47 4.63 -7.58 -16.10
C ILE A 47 3.71 -8.79 -15.96
N ASN A 48 3.57 -9.57 -17.03
CA ASN A 48 2.88 -10.86 -16.99
C ASN A 48 3.91 -11.95 -16.69
N ILE A 49 3.67 -12.72 -15.63
CA ILE A 49 4.55 -13.80 -15.20
C ILE A 49 3.75 -15.10 -15.23
N GLU A 50 4.26 -16.10 -15.93
CA GLU A 50 3.71 -17.45 -15.88
C GLU A 50 4.34 -18.19 -14.69
N VAL A 51 3.49 -18.84 -13.89
CA VAL A 51 3.90 -19.60 -12.70
C VAL A 51 3.26 -20.97 -12.75
N SER A 52 3.93 -21.96 -12.15
CA SER A 52 3.35 -23.29 -12.02
C SER A 52 2.10 -23.23 -11.12
N GLU A 53 1.12 -24.10 -11.37
CA GLU A 53 -0.08 -24.20 -10.52
C GLU A 53 0.28 -24.46 -9.06
N GLN A 54 1.31 -25.29 -8.82
CA GLN A 54 1.78 -25.58 -7.46
C GLN A 54 2.31 -24.34 -6.75
N ASP A 55 3.08 -23.50 -7.44
CA ASP A 55 3.64 -22.28 -6.84
C ASP A 55 2.58 -21.21 -6.67
N TYR A 56 1.63 -21.10 -7.61
CA TYR A 56 0.48 -20.22 -7.48
C TYR A 56 -0.33 -20.53 -6.20
N GLN A 57 -0.63 -21.81 -5.95
CA GLN A 57 -1.34 -22.22 -4.73
C GLN A 57 -0.56 -21.92 -3.45
N LYS A 58 0.77 -22.10 -3.46
CA LYS A 58 1.62 -21.74 -2.30
C LYS A 58 1.63 -20.23 -2.04
N ILE A 59 1.69 -19.41 -3.08
CA ILE A 59 1.64 -17.95 -2.96
C ILE A 59 0.27 -17.53 -2.41
N LEU A 60 -0.83 -18.10 -2.92
CA LEU A 60 -2.17 -17.85 -2.41
C LEU A 60 -2.33 -18.22 -0.94
N ALA A 61 -1.77 -19.36 -0.51
CA ALA A 61 -1.79 -19.77 0.88
C ALA A 61 -1.08 -18.75 1.79
N LYS A 62 0.15 -18.35 1.42
CA LYS A 62 0.93 -17.34 2.16
C LYS A 62 0.24 -15.98 2.20
N ALA A 63 -0.41 -15.59 1.11
CA ALA A 63 -1.17 -14.35 1.02
C ALA A 63 -2.34 -14.36 2.01
N ARG A 64 -3.09 -15.48 2.06
CA ARG A 64 -4.20 -15.68 2.99
C ARG A 64 -3.74 -15.66 4.46
N GLU A 65 -2.65 -16.34 4.77
CA GLU A 65 -2.05 -16.34 6.12
C GLU A 65 -1.64 -14.94 6.57
N SER A 66 -1.09 -14.15 5.64
CA SER A 66 -0.62 -12.79 5.91
C SER A 66 -1.72 -11.72 5.84
N GLY A 67 -2.95 -12.09 5.45
CA GLY A 67 -4.08 -11.18 5.30
C GLY A 67 -3.94 -10.17 4.15
N VAL A 68 -3.08 -10.45 3.16
CA VAL A 68 -2.81 -9.54 2.03
C VAL A 68 -3.14 -10.21 0.69
N PRO A 69 -3.42 -9.44 -0.38
CA PRO A 69 -3.57 -10.00 -1.72
C PRO A 69 -2.28 -10.69 -2.20
N TYR A 70 -2.41 -11.73 -3.03
CA TYR A 70 -1.24 -12.46 -3.56
C TYR A 70 -0.35 -11.56 -4.43
N GLN A 71 -0.94 -10.57 -5.11
CA GLN A 71 -0.22 -9.58 -5.89
C GLN A 71 0.72 -8.75 -4.98
N ALA A 72 0.31 -8.43 -3.75
CA ALA A 72 1.12 -7.69 -2.80
C ALA A 72 2.35 -8.50 -2.37
N ILE A 73 2.19 -9.80 -2.11
CA ILE A 73 3.32 -10.71 -1.83
C ILE A 73 4.32 -10.69 -2.99
N VAL A 74 3.83 -10.80 -4.23
CA VAL A 74 4.68 -10.78 -5.43
C VAL A 74 5.41 -9.44 -5.57
N SER A 75 4.70 -8.32 -5.39
CA SER A 75 5.31 -6.98 -5.40
C SER A 75 6.38 -6.82 -4.33
N MET A 76 6.13 -7.30 -3.11
CA MET A 76 7.09 -7.26 -2.01
C MET A 76 8.34 -8.11 -2.29
N LEU A 77 8.18 -9.27 -2.95
CA LEU A 77 9.32 -10.10 -3.36
C LEU A 77 10.19 -9.36 -4.38
N ILE A 78 9.58 -8.72 -5.39
CA ILE A 78 10.29 -7.92 -6.39
C ILE A 78 11.04 -6.77 -5.70
N GLN A 79 10.39 -6.06 -4.78
CA GLN A 79 11.03 -4.96 -4.05
C GLN A 79 12.21 -5.44 -3.20
N LYS A 80 12.04 -6.53 -2.43
CA LYS A 80 13.12 -7.11 -1.61
C LYS A 80 14.29 -7.58 -2.46
N TYR A 81 14.03 -8.12 -3.65
CA TYR A 81 15.08 -8.47 -4.60
C TYR A 81 15.83 -7.24 -5.10
N ASN A 82 15.11 -6.19 -5.52
CA ASN A 82 15.73 -4.94 -5.99
C ASN A 82 16.54 -4.22 -4.91
N GLU A 83 16.12 -4.32 -3.64
CA GLU A 83 16.84 -3.79 -2.48
C GLU A 83 18.08 -4.64 -2.09
N GLY A 84 18.33 -5.76 -2.77
CA GLY A 84 19.45 -6.67 -2.48
C GLY A 84 19.26 -7.50 -1.21
N LYS A 85 18.05 -7.51 -0.62
CA LYS A 85 17.73 -8.33 0.56
C LYS A 85 17.55 -9.82 0.21
N ILE A 86 17.36 -10.11 -1.07
CA ILE A 86 17.28 -11.46 -1.63
C ILE A 86 18.29 -11.52 -2.78
N ALA A 87 19.18 -12.50 -2.78
CA ALA A 87 20.10 -12.76 -3.87
C ALA A 87 19.81 -14.16 -4.46
N PHE A 88 19.84 -14.24 -5.79
CA PHE A 88 19.83 -15.52 -6.52
C PHE A 88 21.24 -15.82 -7.01
N ILE A 89 22.21 -15.90 -6.08
CA ILE A 89 23.58 -16.34 -6.34
C ILE A 89 24.08 -17.05 -5.08
#